data_AF-A0A6M4JGA5-F1
#
_entry.id   AF-A0A6M4JGA5-F1
#
_cell.length_a   1.000
_cell.length_b   1.000
_cell.length_c   1.000
_cell.angle_alpha   90.00
_cell.angle_beta   90.00
_cell.angle_gamma   90.00
#
_symmetry.space_group_name_H-M   'P 1'
#
loop_
_entity.id
_entity.type
_entity.pdbx_description
1 polymer ?
#
loop_
_entity_poly.entity_id
_entity_poly.type
_entity_poly.pdbx_seq_one_letter_code
_entity_poly.pdbx_strand_id
1 'polypeptide(L)'
;MEQEKFYVESGRFGKKVYRQIRPGTDEMLNCVDKKPIVEIRNMDVTYGYGAKTFYALKDLNLNIYQGEVLGLVGESGSGKTTAGRAIIGLTPHSFGQIKILDRVIPKNKEKIIKWTKKGKDIIDFMVNKVQMIFQDPTNSLNPFKNVETVVGEGLTNLKCSKYLYLTNIDIETYIELNNKLKEINPKLVFSDDPWEEIRKHWDTEQQLYDFLHVETLNELKYLKEVINADDFTKLIEFMGERKELRDKEQNLTEKECKRKLIIDILHQVGLDETVLNRFPLEFSGGQQQRVGICRAVVLQPQILIADEPISALDVSIQAQVINIFKELKEKYNLTIIFIAHDLRMVEYISDRIAVINKGTLLEVGPTKSVIYNPHHPYTQSLLDAVPSIEAEKGSLVGKLYDPSIHDYTEETQPKWQKVADKHYVLASDVEIGSFVENAKNYNSKMKK
;
A
#
# COMPACT_ATOMS: atom_id res chain seq x y z
N MET A 1 -14.52 -27.76 1.70
CA MET A 1 -13.46 -27.77 2.73
C MET A 1 -14.08 -27.25 4.01
N GLU A 2 -14.02 -27.99 5.11
CA GLU A 2 -14.43 -27.46 6.42
C GLU A 2 -13.57 -26.23 6.72
N GLN A 3 -14.20 -25.06 6.94
CA GLN A 3 -13.47 -23.87 7.40
C GLN A 3 -12.84 -24.18 8.76
N GLU A 4 -11.56 -23.86 8.94
CA GLU A 4 -10.91 -24.01 10.24
C GLU A 4 -11.67 -23.20 11.28
N LYS A 5 -12.21 -23.87 12.30
CA LYS A 5 -13.00 -23.20 13.34
C LYS A 5 -12.14 -22.35 14.28
N PHE A 6 -10.86 -22.67 14.40
CA PHE A 6 -9.95 -22.03 15.34
C PHE A 6 -8.59 -21.74 14.70
N TYR A 7 -8.09 -20.53 14.89
CA TYR A 7 -6.69 -20.20 14.73
C TYR A 7 -5.91 -20.65 15.97
N VAL A 8 -4.79 -21.34 15.76
CA VAL A 8 -3.99 -21.93 16.83
C VAL A 8 -2.54 -21.46 16.72
N GLU A 9 -1.99 -20.95 17.83
CA GLU A 9 -0.57 -20.65 17.90
C GLU A 9 0.06 -21.10 19.22
N SER A 10 1.36 -21.36 19.17
CA SER A 10 2.16 -21.70 20.34
C SER A 10 2.43 -20.44 21.17
N GLY A 11 1.83 -20.39 22.36
CA GLY A 11 2.11 -19.38 23.37
C GLY A 11 3.41 -19.66 24.15
N ARG A 12 3.58 -18.96 25.28
CA ARG A 12 4.74 -19.17 26.16
C ARG A 12 4.78 -20.61 26.67
N PHE A 13 6.00 -21.16 26.78
CA PHE A 13 6.24 -22.52 27.26
C PHE A 13 5.55 -23.63 26.44
N GLY A 14 5.25 -23.37 25.16
CA GLY A 14 4.63 -24.36 24.27
C GLY A 14 3.13 -24.56 24.50
N LYS A 15 2.49 -23.77 25.39
CA LYS A 15 1.04 -23.83 25.58
C LYS A 15 0.32 -23.36 24.31
N LYS A 16 -0.51 -24.21 23.72
CA LYS A 16 -1.35 -23.81 22.58
C LYS A 16 -2.43 -22.82 23.03
N VAL A 17 -2.55 -21.72 22.30
CA VAL A 17 -3.60 -20.72 22.46
C VAL A 17 -4.51 -20.81 21.24
N TYR A 18 -5.82 -20.86 21.50
CA TYR A 18 -6.84 -21.03 20.47
C TYR A 18 -7.68 -19.75 20.40
N ARG A 19 -7.99 -19.32 19.19
CA ARG A 19 -8.95 -18.25 18.92
C ARG A 19 -9.95 -18.74 17.89
N GLN A 20 -11.24 -18.59 18.18
CA GLN A 20 -12.27 -18.88 17.19
C GLN A 20 -12.14 -17.90 16.01
N ILE A 21 -12.13 -18.42 14.80
CA ILE A 21 -12.16 -17.58 13.59
C ILE A 21 -13.59 -17.10 13.42
N ARG A 22 -13.78 -15.78 13.31
CA ARG A 22 -15.11 -15.21 13.11
C ARG A 22 -15.70 -15.74 11.80
N PRO A 23 -16.96 -16.21 11.77
CA PRO A 23 -17.59 -16.66 10.54
C PRO A 23 -17.54 -15.55 9.45
N GLY A 24 -17.39 -15.97 8.20
CA GLY A 24 -17.25 -15.06 7.04
C GLY A 24 -15.87 -14.41 6.88
N THR A 25 -14.91 -14.63 7.80
CA THR A 25 -13.55 -14.07 7.69
C THR A 25 -12.85 -14.51 6.40
N ASP A 26 -12.92 -15.80 6.05
CA ASP A 26 -12.27 -16.31 4.84
C ASP A 26 -12.85 -15.73 3.55
N GLU A 27 -14.17 -15.52 3.50
CA GLU A 27 -14.83 -14.89 2.36
C GLU A 27 -14.44 -13.42 2.22
N MET A 28 -14.42 -12.68 3.34
CA MET A 28 -13.98 -11.29 3.37
C MET A 28 -12.51 -11.16 2.96
N LEU A 29 -11.65 -12.05 3.45
CA LEU A 29 -10.23 -12.03 3.17
C LEU A 29 -9.92 -12.34 1.70
N ASN A 30 -10.68 -13.22 1.05
CA ASN A 30 -10.39 -13.70 -0.31
C ASN A 30 -11.40 -13.17 -1.35
N CYS A 31 -12.01 -12.01 -1.10
CA CYS A 31 -13.01 -11.43 -1.99
C CYS A 31 -12.46 -10.80 -3.27
N VAL A 32 -11.14 -10.64 -3.40
CA VAL A 32 -10.50 -10.07 -4.59
C VAL A 32 -9.71 -11.16 -5.31
N ASP A 33 -9.93 -11.28 -6.61
CA ASP A 33 -9.26 -12.23 -7.51
C ASP A 33 -7.83 -11.77 -7.86
N LYS A 34 -7.03 -11.44 -6.84
CA LYS A 34 -5.63 -11.02 -6.96
C LYS A 34 -4.78 -11.74 -5.92
N LYS A 35 -3.47 -11.82 -6.17
CA LYS A 35 -2.52 -12.35 -5.20
C LYS A 35 -2.38 -11.41 -3.98
N PRO A 36 -2.65 -11.88 -2.75
CA PRO A 36 -2.33 -11.12 -1.55
C PRO A 36 -0.81 -11.08 -1.35
N ILE A 37 -0.28 -9.89 -1.06
CA ILE A 37 1.13 -9.69 -0.72
C ILE A 37 1.33 -9.38 0.76
N VAL A 38 0.29 -8.96 1.48
CA VAL A 38 0.26 -8.91 2.94
C VAL A 38 -0.95 -9.69 3.42
N GLU A 39 -0.71 -10.65 4.30
CA GLU A 39 -1.73 -11.45 4.95
C GLU A 39 -1.61 -11.25 6.46
N ILE A 40 -2.65 -10.69 7.08
CA ILE A 40 -2.76 -10.51 8.53
C ILE A 40 -3.82 -11.48 9.04
N ARG A 41 -3.46 -12.29 10.04
CA ARG A 41 -4.35 -13.27 10.66
C ARG A 41 -4.37 -13.07 12.17
N ASN A 42 -5.55 -12.80 12.71
CA ASN A 42 -5.85 -12.73 14.14
C ASN A 42 -4.90 -11.78 14.92
N MET A 43 -4.45 -10.68 14.32
CA MET A 43 -3.41 -9.86 14.94
C MET A 43 -3.96 -9.02 16.10
N ASP A 44 -3.33 -9.16 17.27
CA ASP A 44 -3.57 -8.29 18.42
C ASP A 44 -2.35 -7.42 18.71
N VAL A 45 -2.60 -6.18 19.12
CA VAL A 45 -1.59 -5.31 19.69
C VAL A 45 -2.11 -4.78 21.02
N THR A 46 -1.37 -5.07 22.07
CA THR A 46 -1.68 -4.63 23.44
C THR A 46 -0.58 -3.74 23.96
N TYR A 47 -0.95 -2.66 24.64
CA TYR A 47 -0.02 -1.80 25.38
C TYR A 47 -0.28 -1.88 26.88
N GLY A 48 0.73 -1.52 27.67
CA GLY A 48 0.68 -1.62 29.12
C GLY A 48 1.02 -3.01 29.63
N TYR A 49 0.94 -3.18 30.95
CA TYR A 49 1.28 -4.42 31.65
C TYR A 49 0.28 -4.70 32.78
N GLY A 50 0.03 -5.98 33.05
CA GLY A 50 -0.85 -6.42 34.13
C GLY A 50 -2.26 -5.85 34.01
N ALA A 51 -2.77 -5.29 35.11
CA ALA A 51 -4.12 -4.72 35.16
C ALA A 51 -4.32 -3.47 34.28
N LYS A 52 -3.24 -2.82 33.80
CA LYS A 52 -3.31 -1.64 32.92
C LYS A 52 -3.17 -2.01 31.43
N THR A 53 -3.27 -3.30 31.09
CA THR A 53 -3.17 -3.73 29.69
C THR A 53 -4.41 -3.29 28.93
N PHE A 54 -4.23 -2.62 27.80
CA PHE A 54 -5.33 -2.29 26.88
C PHE A 54 -5.02 -2.76 25.46
N TYR A 55 -6.07 -3.11 24.73
CA TYR A 55 -5.98 -3.53 23.32
C TYR A 55 -6.04 -2.29 22.43
N ALA A 56 -4.96 -2.04 21.70
CA ALA A 56 -4.96 -1.06 20.61
C ALA A 56 -5.45 -1.67 19.30
N LEU A 57 -5.21 -2.97 19.10
CA LEU A 57 -5.78 -3.77 18.02
C LEU A 57 -6.24 -5.10 18.58
N LYS A 58 -7.41 -5.55 18.13
CA LYS A 58 -7.99 -6.82 18.54
C LYS A 58 -8.53 -7.54 17.30
N ASP A 59 -7.99 -8.74 17.07
CA ASP A 59 -8.45 -9.66 16.05
C ASP A 59 -8.45 -9.06 14.63
N LEU A 60 -7.36 -8.36 14.28
CA LEU A 60 -7.20 -7.79 12.96
C LEU A 60 -6.93 -8.91 11.95
N ASN A 61 -7.82 -9.03 10.96
CA ASN A 61 -7.71 -9.94 9.84
C ASN A 61 -7.85 -9.13 8.56
N LEU A 62 -6.83 -9.14 7.69
CA LEU A 62 -6.84 -8.32 6.48
C LEU A 62 -5.89 -8.89 5.42
N ASN A 63 -6.31 -8.87 4.16
CA ASN A 63 -5.47 -9.12 3.00
C ASN A 63 -5.26 -7.82 2.22
N ILE A 64 -4.00 -7.60 1.82
CA ILE A 64 -3.61 -6.50 0.93
C ILE A 64 -3.04 -7.11 -0.35
N TYR A 65 -3.60 -6.72 -1.48
CA TYR A 65 -3.38 -7.28 -2.80
C TYR A 65 -2.37 -6.48 -3.60
N GLN A 66 -1.68 -7.18 -4.49
CA GLN A 66 -0.65 -6.58 -5.33
C GLN A 66 -1.17 -5.40 -6.17
N GLY A 67 -0.44 -4.29 -6.11
CA GLY A 67 -0.71 -3.06 -6.87
C GLY A 67 -1.95 -2.30 -6.39
N GLU A 68 -2.57 -2.70 -5.28
CA GLU A 68 -3.72 -2.00 -4.73
C GLU A 68 -3.29 -0.86 -3.78
N VAL A 69 -4.15 0.15 -3.67
CA VAL A 69 -4.14 1.10 -2.57
C VAL A 69 -5.29 0.74 -1.63
N LEU A 70 -4.94 0.26 -0.44
CA LEU A 70 -5.90 0.02 0.64
C LEU A 70 -5.95 1.24 1.57
N GLY A 71 -7.09 1.92 1.60
CA GLY A 71 -7.38 2.97 2.57
C GLY A 71 -7.74 2.39 3.94
N LEU A 72 -6.94 2.66 4.98
CA LEU A 72 -7.27 2.30 6.36
C LEU A 72 -7.76 3.55 7.10
N VAL A 73 -9.04 3.57 7.47
CA VAL A 73 -9.75 4.79 7.89
C VAL A 73 -10.47 4.65 9.21
N GLY A 74 -10.60 5.77 9.92
CA GLY A 74 -11.27 5.86 11.23
C GLY A 74 -10.81 7.08 12.02
N GLU A 75 -11.45 7.35 13.15
CA GLU A 75 -11.13 8.49 14.02
C GLU A 75 -9.71 8.41 14.61
N SER A 76 -9.24 9.53 15.16
CA SER A 76 -7.98 9.54 15.92
C SER A 76 -8.03 8.55 17.09
N GLY A 77 -6.96 7.78 17.28
CA GLY A 77 -6.90 6.74 18.31
C GLY A 77 -7.63 5.42 17.99
N SER A 78 -8.19 5.25 16.79
CA SER A 78 -8.89 4.01 16.41
C SER A 78 -7.98 2.78 16.17
N GLY A 79 -6.66 2.97 16.15
CA GLY A 79 -5.66 1.89 15.98
C GLY A 79 -4.95 1.86 14.61
N LYS A 80 -5.23 2.80 13.69
CA LYS A 80 -4.65 2.82 12.32
C LYS A 80 -3.11 2.84 12.30
N THR A 81 -2.51 3.84 12.96
CA THR A 81 -1.05 3.99 13.08
C THR A 81 -0.41 2.78 13.77
N THR A 82 -1.08 2.23 14.79
CA THR A 82 -0.64 0.98 15.43
C THR A 82 -0.63 -0.19 14.45
N ALA A 83 -1.65 -0.31 13.57
CA ALA A 83 -1.71 -1.36 12.56
C ALA A 83 -0.59 -1.20 11.52
N GLY A 84 -0.41 0.00 10.98
CA GLY A 84 0.67 0.31 10.04
C GLY A 84 2.06 -0.02 10.61
N ARG A 85 2.34 0.42 11.85
CA ARG A 85 3.60 0.15 12.54
C ARG A 85 3.80 -1.34 12.86
N ALA A 86 2.73 -2.06 13.18
CA ALA A 86 2.80 -3.50 13.45
C ALA A 86 3.13 -4.30 12.18
N ILE A 87 2.53 -3.94 11.04
CA ILE A 87 2.78 -4.57 9.73
C ILE A 87 4.27 -4.50 9.38
N ILE A 88 4.92 -3.35 9.60
CA ILE A 88 6.34 -3.17 9.30
C ILE A 88 7.30 -3.62 10.42
N GLY A 89 6.77 -4.19 11.50
CA GLY A 89 7.54 -4.67 12.64
C GLY A 89 8.18 -3.56 13.49
N LEU A 90 7.68 -2.32 13.43
CA LEU A 90 8.05 -1.25 14.36
C LEU A 90 7.28 -1.34 15.68
N THR A 91 6.11 -1.98 15.69
CA THR A 91 5.34 -2.25 16.91
C THR A 91 5.15 -3.76 17.06
N PRO A 92 5.54 -4.35 18.20
CA PRO A 92 5.29 -5.76 18.45
C PRO A 92 3.79 -6.09 18.50
N HIS A 93 3.41 -7.24 17.96
CA HIS A 93 2.07 -7.80 18.14
C HIS A 93 2.08 -8.92 19.18
N SER A 94 1.02 -9.00 19.99
CA SER A 94 0.91 -9.92 21.12
C SER A 94 0.34 -11.28 20.72
N PHE A 95 -0.47 -11.33 19.66
CA PHE A 95 -1.11 -12.54 19.13
C PHE A 95 -1.24 -12.45 17.60
N GLY A 96 -1.37 -13.60 16.94
CA GLY A 96 -1.60 -13.69 15.50
C GLY A 96 -0.32 -13.70 14.67
N GLN A 97 -0.49 -13.52 13.37
CA GLN A 97 0.59 -13.59 12.39
C GLN A 97 0.44 -12.51 11.31
N ILE A 98 1.58 -12.00 10.88
CA ILE A 98 1.72 -11.17 9.69
C ILE A 98 2.63 -11.90 8.72
N LYS A 99 2.18 -12.09 7.50
CA LYS A 99 2.97 -12.61 6.40
C LYS A 99 3.04 -11.55 5.31
N ILE A 100 4.26 -11.28 4.84
CA ILE A 100 4.54 -10.36 3.75
C ILE A 100 5.26 -11.15 2.67
N LEU A 101 4.68 -11.19 1.47
CA LEU A 101 5.14 -12.04 0.36
C LEU A 101 5.27 -13.50 0.81
N ASP A 102 6.49 -14.04 0.85
CA ASP A 102 6.82 -15.40 1.25
C ASP A 102 7.41 -15.48 2.69
N ARG A 103 7.41 -14.37 3.43
CA ARG A 103 8.03 -14.27 4.76
C ARG A 103 7.01 -14.01 5.87
N VAL A 104 7.13 -14.78 6.95
CA VAL A 104 6.40 -14.53 8.19
C VAL A 104 7.19 -13.54 9.04
N ILE A 105 6.57 -12.41 9.38
CA ILE A 105 7.22 -11.36 10.15
C ILE A 105 7.23 -11.75 11.64
N PRO A 106 8.39 -11.67 12.33
CA PRO A 106 8.46 -11.97 13.74
C PRO A 106 7.58 -11.03 14.58
N LYS A 107 6.92 -11.59 15.60
CA LYS A 107 6.06 -10.84 16.55
C LYS A 107 6.73 -9.64 17.20
N ASN A 108 8.03 -9.77 17.47
CA ASN A 108 8.85 -8.70 17.99
C ASN A 108 10.19 -8.69 17.24
N LYS A 109 10.37 -7.66 16.41
CA LYS A 109 11.56 -7.46 15.58
C LYS A 109 12.83 -7.21 16.41
N GLU A 110 12.73 -6.63 17.60
CA GLU A 110 13.87 -6.36 18.50
C GLU A 110 14.50 -7.65 19.05
N LYS A 111 13.74 -8.75 19.07
CA LYS A 111 14.24 -10.07 19.47
C LYS A 111 14.94 -10.82 18.34
N ILE A 112 15.02 -10.24 17.14
CA ILE A 112 15.71 -10.85 16.01
C ILE A 112 17.22 -10.79 16.24
N ILE A 113 17.85 -11.96 16.21
CA ILE A 113 19.30 -12.09 16.31
C ILE A 113 19.93 -11.79 14.94
N LYS A 114 20.46 -10.56 14.78
CA LYS A 114 20.93 -10.03 13.48
C LYS A 114 22.06 -10.84 12.83
N TRP A 115 22.91 -11.50 13.61
CA TRP A 115 24.04 -12.29 13.08
C TRP A 115 23.62 -13.66 12.54
N THR A 116 22.40 -14.11 12.82
CA THR A 116 21.90 -15.36 12.22
C THR A 116 21.49 -15.12 10.77
N LYS A 117 21.69 -16.11 9.90
CA LYS A 117 21.28 -16.05 8.49
C LYS A 117 19.81 -15.65 8.34
N LYS A 118 18.93 -16.25 9.15
CA LYS A 118 17.48 -15.96 9.17
C LYS A 118 17.17 -14.55 9.67
N GLY A 119 17.86 -14.06 10.69
CA GLY A 119 17.67 -12.71 11.21
C GLY A 119 18.11 -11.64 10.22
N LYS A 120 19.25 -11.86 9.56
CA LYS A 120 19.74 -10.99 8.49
C LYS A 120 18.78 -10.97 7.28
N ASP A 121 18.35 -12.14 6.80
CA ASP A 121 17.39 -12.26 5.69
C ASP A 121 16.09 -11.47 5.95
N ILE A 122 15.49 -11.60 7.14
CA ILE A 122 14.27 -10.84 7.49
C ILE A 122 14.54 -9.33 7.53
N ILE A 123 15.68 -8.90 8.07
CA ILE A 123 16.01 -7.47 8.15
C ILE A 123 16.23 -6.91 6.75
N ASP A 124 17.04 -7.56 5.94
CA ASP A 124 17.34 -7.16 4.56
C ASP A 124 16.04 -7.14 3.73
N PHE A 125 15.19 -8.15 3.88
CA PHE A 125 13.86 -8.19 3.27
C PHE A 125 13.01 -6.97 3.66
N MET A 126 12.89 -6.68 4.97
CA MET A 126 12.08 -5.57 5.44
C MET A 126 12.61 -4.22 4.98
N VAL A 127 13.94 -4.03 4.93
CA VAL A 127 14.54 -2.77 4.47
C VAL A 127 14.38 -2.59 2.96
N ASN A 128 14.47 -3.66 2.17
CA ASN A 128 14.36 -3.56 0.71
C ASN A 128 12.92 -3.52 0.20
N LYS A 129 12.00 -4.28 0.81
CA LYS A 129 10.67 -4.51 0.23
C LYS A 129 9.55 -3.70 0.89
N VAL A 130 9.80 -3.14 2.08
CA VAL A 130 8.76 -2.49 2.87
C VAL A 130 9.25 -1.13 3.37
N GLN A 131 8.51 -0.07 3.05
CA GLN A 131 8.85 1.30 3.44
C GLN A 131 7.66 2.00 4.10
N MET A 132 7.94 3.05 4.86
CA MET A 132 6.91 3.83 5.55
C MET A 132 7.18 5.32 5.41
N ILE A 133 6.11 6.07 5.16
CA ILE A 133 6.05 7.52 5.29
C ILE A 133 5.34 7.81 6.61
N PHE A 134 5.98 8.56 7.49
CA PHE A 134 5.46 8.92 8.80
C PHE A 134 4.58 10.18 8.72
N GLN A 135 3.67 10.31 9.69
CA GLN A 135 2.72 11.42 9.82
C GLN A 135 3.38 12.81 9.90
N ASP A 136 4.57 12.90 10.49
CA ASP A 136 5.32 14.15 10.58
C ASP A 136 6.64 14.07 9.79
N PRO A 137 6.69 14.65 8.58
CA PRO A 137 7.90 14.63 7.77
C PRO A 137 9.06 15.33 8.48
N THR A 138 8.81 16.43 9.19
CA THR A 138 9.82 17.24 9.88
C THR A 138 10.64 16.42 10.86
N ASN A 139 9.96 15.61 11.67
CA ASN A 139 10.60 14.75 12.67
C ASN A 139 11.20 13.47 12.08
N SER A 140 10.83 13.11 10.84
CA SER A 140 11.33 11.91 10.17
C SER A 140 12.63 12.14 9.39
N LEU A 141 12.92 13.39 8.99
CA LEU A 141 14.10 13.77 8.22
C LEU A 141 15.21 14.28 9.13
N ASN A 142 16.47 13.98 8.80
CA ASN A 142 17.60 14.48 9.57
C ASN A 142 17.88 15.96 9.20
N PRO A 143 17.70 16.92 10.12
CA PRO A 143 17.83 18.35 9.79
C PRO A 143 19.27 18.77 9.48
N PHE A 144 20.26 17.95 9.85
CA PHE A 144 21.69 18.23 9.65
C PHE A 144 22.28 17.52 8.42
N LYS A 145 21.43 16.93 7.57
CA LYS A 145 21.83 16.29 6.31
C LYS A 145 21.11 16.95 5.14
N ASN A 146 21.79 17.11 4.02
CA ASN A 146 21.19 17.66 2.81
C ASN A 146 20.22 16.66 2.16
N VAL A 147 19.40 17.14 1.24
CA VAL A 147 18.39 16.32 0.53
C VAL A 147 19.02 15.12 -0.17
N GLU A 148 20.15 15.28 -0.86
CA GLU A 148 20.85 14.17 -1.53
C GLU A 148 21.21 13.04 -0.55
N THR A 149 21.69 13.39 0.64
CA THR A 149 22.04 12.40 1.67
C THR A 149 20.81 11.75 2.27
N VAL A 150 19.76 12.54 2.54
CA VAL A 150 18.51 12.08 3.16
C VAL A 150 17.77 11.11 2.24
N VAL A 151 17.62 11.46 0.96
CA VAL A 151 16.96 10.59 -0.03
C VAL A 151 17.85 9.38 -0.34
N GLY A 152 19.16 9.59 -0.52
CA GLY A 152 20.12 8.54 -0.86
C GLY A 152 20.54 7.62 0.29
N GLU A 153 20.01 7.80 1.50
CA GLU A 153 20.40 7.04 2.70
C GLU A 153 20.21 5.53 2.48
N GLY A 154 19.01 5.13 2.05
CA GLY A 154 18.66 3.73 1.81
C GLY A 154 19.54 3.10 0.74
N LEU A 155 19.71 3.79 -0.39
CA LEU A 155 20.56 3.36 -1.51
C LEU A 155 22.00 3.12 -1.06
N THR A 156 22.53 4.02 -0.23
CA THR A 156 23.90 3.93 0.30
C THR A 156 24.06 2.74 1.25
N ASN A 157 23.07 2.51 2.12
CA ASN A 157 23.11 1.41 3.09
C ASN A 157 23.03 0.04 2.42
N LEU A 158 22.25 -0.08 1.34
CA LEU A 158 22.00 -1.33 0.64
C LEU A 158 22.94 -1.59 -0.53
N LYS A 159 23.61 -0.56 -1.07
CA LYS A 159 24.49 -0.65 -2.25
C LYS A 159 23.80 -1.30 -3.46
N CYS A 160 22.57 -0.87 -3.74
CA CYS A 160 21.71 -1.41 -4.78
C CYS A 160 21.39 -0.41 -5.90
N SER A 161 22.05 0.76 -5.92
CA SER A 161 21.70 1.88 -6.80
C SER A 161 21.91 1.53 -8.27
N LYS A 162 23.02 0.87 -8.61
CA LYS A 162 23.28 0.44 -9.99
C LYS A 162 22.25 -0.58 -10.45
N TYR A 163 21.98 -1.59 -9.63
CA TYR A 163 20.95 -2.60 -9.92
C TYR A 163 19.58 -1.96 -10.17
N LEU A 164 19.11 -1.10 -9.26
CA LEU A 164 17.80 -0.44 -9.40
C LEU A 164 17.75 0.46 -10.63
N TYR A 165 18.80 1.25 -10.88
CA TYR A 165 18.83 2.16 -12.01
C TYR A 165 18.76 1.43 -13.35
N LEU A 166 19.53 0.35 -13.49
CA LEU A 166 19.59 -0.41 -14.73
C LEU A 166 18.31 -1.22 -14.97
N THR A 167 17.78 -1.86 -13.93
CA THR A 167 16.51 -2.59 -14.02
C THR A 167 15.33 -1.67 -14.32
N ASN A 168 15.36 -0.41 -13.87
CA ASN A 168 14.35 0.58 -14.28
C ASN A 168 14.34 0.85 -15.77
N ILE A 169 15.53 1.00 -16.38
CA ILE A 169 15.62 1.21 -17.83
C ILE A 169 14.94 0.05 -18.56
N ASP A 170 15.21 -1.17 -18.13
CA ASP A 170 14.66 -2.39 -18.73
C ASP A 170 13.13 -2.47 -18.54
N ILE A 171 12.65 -2.24 -17.32
CA ILE A 171 11.21 -2.24 -16.97
C ILE A 171 10.45 -1.18 -17.74
N GLU A 172 10.93 0.07 -17.72
CA GLU A 172 10.30 1.17 -18.44
C GLU A 172 10.27 0.89 -19.95
N THR A 173 11.31 0.29 -20.50
CA THR A 173 11.36 -0.11 -21.92
C THR A 173 10.27 -1.14 -22.24
N TYR A 174 10.13 -2.18 -21.41
CA TYR A 174 9.10 -3.21 -21.63
C TYR A 174 7.68 -2.64 -21.52
N ILE A 175 7.42 -1.81 -20.51
CA ILE A 175 6.10 -1.19 -20.31
C ILE A 175 5.76 -0.26 -21.48
N GLU A 176 6.71 0.58 -21.91
CA GLU A 176 6.50 1.48 -23.04
C GLU A 176 6.31 0.72 -24.35
N LEU A 177 7.08 -0.35 -24.58
CA LEU A 177 6.91 -1.24 -25.74
C LEU A 177 5.48 -1.82 -25.77
N ASN A 178 5.01 -2.35 -24.64
CA ASN A 178 3.66 -2.91 -24.53
C ASN A 178 2.58 -1.85 -24.78
N ASN A 179 2.78 -0.62 -24.31
CA ASN A 179 1.87 0.51 -24.58
C ASN A 179 1.86 0.90 -26.06
N LYS A 180 3.01 0.99 -26.72
CA LYS A 180 3.09 1.27 -28.18
C LYS A 180 2.39 0.16 -28.99
N LEU A 181 2.57 -1.10 -28.61
CA LEU A 181 1.85 -2.22 -29.23
C LEU A 181 0.34 -2.12 -29.03
N LYS A 182 -0.10 -1.72 -27.83
CA LYS A 182 -1.51 -1.51 -27.50
C LYS A 182 -2.15 -0.42 -28.38
N GLU A 183 -1.42 0.65 -28.68
CA GLU A 183 -1.85 1.72 -29.59
C GLU A 183 -2.01 1.25 -31.04
N ILE A 184 -1.10 0.39 -31.52
CA ILE A 184 -1.15 -0.18 -32.86
C ILE A 184 -2.30 -1.20 -32.98
N ASN A 185 -2.33 -2.17 -32.07
CA ASN A 185 -3.37 -3.18 -32.00
C ASN A 185 -3.42 -3.80 -30.59
N PRO A 186 -4.52 -3.61 -29.83
CA PRO A 186 -4.67 -4.15 -28.48
C PRO A 186 -4.54 -5.68 -28.38
N LYS A 187 -4.70 -6.43 -29.47
CA LYS A 187 -4.54 -7.90 -29.48
C LYS A 187 -3.08 -8.36 -29.61
N LEU A 188 -2.16 -7.44 -29.88
CA LEU A 188 -0.73 -7.73 -30.07
C LEU A 188 0.12 -7.37 -28.86
N VAL A 189 -0.51 -6.95 -27.75
CA VAL A 189 0.22 -6.71 -26.49
C VAL A 189 0.83 -8.03 -26.00
N PHE A 190 2.05 -7.95 -25.46
CA PHE A 190 2.72 -9.12 -24.89
C PHE A 190 2.06 -9.57 -23.59
N SER A 191 1.53 -8.62 -22.80
CA SER A 191 0.79 -8.93 -21.58
C SER A 191 -0.28 -7.88 -21.27
N ASP A 192 -1.40 -8.34 -20.73
CA ASP A 192 -2.44 -7.48 -20.12
C ASP A 192 -1.97 -6.87 -18.79
N ASP A 193 -1.05 -7.54 -18.09
CA ASP A 193 -0.33 -7.03 -16.90
C ASP A 193 1.19 -7.15 -17.12
N PRO A 194 1.83 -6.11 -17.69
CA PRO A 194 3.27 -6.10 -17.94
C PRO A 194 4.11 -6.32 -16.68
N TRP A 195 3.62 -5.83 -15.54
CA TRP A 195 4.30 -5.94 -14.26
C TRP A 195 4.31 -7.37 -13.74
N GLU A 196 3.21 -8.12 -13.93
CA GLU A 196 3.17 -9.54 -13.61
C GLU A 196 4.18 -10.32 -14.45
N GLU A 197 4.26 -10.02 -15.74
CA GLU A 197 5.14 -10.71 -16.67
C GLU A 197 6.63 -10.47 -16.37
N ILE A 198 7.00 -9.21 -16.09
CA ILE A 198 8.33 -8.86 -15.61
C ILE A 198 8.67 -9.67 -14.35
N ARG A 199 7.77 -9.74 -13.36
CA ARG A 199 8.04 -10.44 -12.10
C ARG A 199 8.24 -11.94 -12.23
N LYS A 200 7.66 -12.58 -13.26
CA LYS A 200 7.88 -14.02 -13.52
C LYS A 200 9.32 -14.29 -14.00
N HIS A 201 9.94 -13.30 -14.66
CA HIS A 201 11.23 -13.44 -15.32
C HIS A 201 12.37 -12.70 -14.60
N TRP A 202 12.08 -11.97 -13.51
CA TRP A 202 13.04 -11.07 -12.86
C TRP A 202 13.38 -11.49 -11.42
N ASP A 203 14.41 -12.34 -11.28
CA ASP A 203 15.12 -12.56 -10.00
C ASP A 203 16.49 -11.87 -9.97
N THR A 204 17.12 -11.66 -11.13
CA THR A 204 18.44 -11.03 -11.29
C THR A 204 18.46 -10.02 -12.43
N GLU A 205 19.42 -9.09 -12.40
CA GLU A 205 19.61 -8.09 -13.47
C GLU A 205 19.78 -8.77 -14.84
N GLN A 206 20.58 -9.83 -14.91
CA GLN A 206 20.87 -10.53 -16.16
C GLN A 206 19.63 -11.19 -16.75
N GLN A 207 18.79 -11.84 -15.93
CA GLN A 207 17.56 -12.47 -16.42
C GLN A 207 16.59 -11.45 -17.01
N LEU A 208 16.45 -10.28 -16.38
CA LEU A 208 15.61 -9.21 -16.92
C LEU A 208 16.16 -8.67 -18.25
N TYR A 209 17.49 -8.49 -18.33
CA TYR A 209 18.15 -8.06 -19.56
C TYR A 209 17.91 -9.07 -20.70
N ASP A 210 18.09 -10.38 -20.43
CA ASP A 210 17.90 -11.43 -21.42
C ASP A 210 16.42 -11.53 -21.86
N PHE A 211 15.49 -11.48 -20.90
CA PHE A 211 14.06 -11.44 -21.19
C PHE A 211 13.69 -10.30 -22.15
N LEU A 212 14.19 -9.08 -21.90
CA LEU A 212 13.87 -7.93 -22.74
C LEU A 212 14.61 -7.94 -24.08
N HIS A 213 15.93 -8.13 -24.05
CA HIS A 213 16.78 -7.90 -25.21
C HIS A 213 17.04 -9.14 -26.07
N VAL A 214 16.64 -10.32 -25.60
CA VAL A 214 16.72 -11.58 -26.35
C VAL A 214 15.32 -12.11 -26.62
N GLU A 215 14.56 -12.42 -25.59
CA GLU A 215 13.26 -13.11 -25.74
C GLU A 215 12.21 -12.19 -26.37
N THR A 216 11.92 -11.05 -25.73
CA THR A 216 10.93 -10.06 -26.21
C THR A 216 11.30 -9.52 -27.60
N LEU A 217 12.60 -9.28 -27.86
CA LEU A 217 13.06 -8.84 -29.18
C LEU A 217 12.85 -9.90 -30.27
N ASN A 218 12.99 -11.19 -29.94
CA ASN A 218 12.69 -12.26 -30.88
C ASN A 218 11.18 -12.37 -31.13
N GLU A 219 10.35 -12.24 -30.10
CA GLU A 219 8.90 -12.19 -30.25
C GLU A 219 8.46 -11.03 -31.16
N LEU A 220 9.02 -9.84 -30.94
CA LEU A 220 8.77 -8.65 -31.75
C LEU A 220 9.08 -8.88 -33.23
N LYS A 221 10.13 -9.64 -33.58
CA LYS A 221 10.47 -9.94 -34.98
C LYS A 221 9.40 -10.75 -35.71
N TYR A 222 8.66 -11.62 -35.01
CA TYR A 222 7.55 -12.36 -35.62
C TYR A 222 6.38 -11.45 -35.99
N LEU A 223 6.24 -10.29 -35.34
CA LEU A 223 5.20 -9.31 -35.68
C LEU A 223 5.45 -8.61 -37.02
N LYS A 224 6.65 -8.75 -37.63
CA LYS A 224 7.00 -8.14 -38.92
C LYS A 224 6.00 -8.47 -40.04
N GLU A 225 5.43 -9.67 -40.03
CA GLU A 225 4.45 -10.11 -41.03
C GLU A 225 3.00 -9.71 -40.67
N VAL A 226 2.78 -9.25 -39.42
CA VAL A 226 1.46 -8.98 -38.85
C VAL A 226 1.13 -7.48 -38.84
N ILE A 227 2.11 -6.63 -38.56
CA ILE A 227 1.95 -5.17 -38.52
C ILE A 227 2.53 -4.52 -39.78
N ASN A 228 2.14 -3.27 -40.04
CA ASN A 228 2.68 -2.55 -41.18
C ASN A 228 4.19 -2.27 -41.01
N ALA A 229 4.89 -2.09 -42.13
CA ALA A 229 6.35 -1.96 -42.13
C ALA A 229 6.85 -0.70 -41.39
N ASP A 230 6.07 0.38 -41.38
CA ASP A 230 6.44 1.64 -40.72
C ASP A 230 6.42 1.49 -39.20
N ASP A 231 5.33 0.96 -38.64
CA ASP A 231 5.19 0.70 -37.21
C ASP A 231 6.21 -0.34 -36.73
N PHE A 232 6.45 -1.40 -37.51
CA PHE A 232 7.50 -2.36 -37.19
C PHE A 232 8.89 -1.70 -37.11
N THR A 233 9.21 -0.84 -38.07
CA THR A 233 10.49 -0.14 -38.10
C THR A 233 10.65 0.75 -36.87
N LYS A 234 9.61 1.51 -36.49
CA LYS A 234 9.62 2.35 -35.29
C LYS A 234 9.82 1.54 -34.00
N LEU A 235 9.19 0.37 -33.88
CA LEU A 235 9.34 -0.48 -32.68
C LEU A 235 10.76 -1.06 -32.56
N ILE A 236 11.35 -1.48 -33.68
CA ILE A 236 12.73 -2.00 -33.69
C ILE A 236 13.74 -0.89 -33.43
N GLU A 237 13.54 0.30 -33.99
CA GLU A 237 14.37 1.49 -33.73
C GLU A 237 14.30 1.85 -32.25
N PHE A 238 13.10 1.96 -31.68
CA PHE A 238 12.89 2.18 -30.25
C PHE A 238 13.64 1.16 -29.37
N MET A 239 13.52 -0.14 -29.67
CA MET A 239 14.24 -1.18 -28.93
C MET A 239 15.75 -1.08 -29.07
N GLY A 240 16.24 -0.69 -30.26
CA GLY A 240 17.65 -0.46 -30.52
C GLY A 240 18.22 0.71 -29.70
N GLU A 241 17.54 1.85 -29.73
CA GLU A 241 17.92 3.05 -28.95
C GLU A 241 17.93 2.78 -27.44
N ARG A 242 16.89 2.10 -26.93
CA ARG A 242 16.80 1.75 -25.50
C ARG A 242 17.90 0.78 -25.08
N LYS A 243 18.25 -0.18 -25.93
CA LYS A 243 19.38 -1.09 -25.70
C LYS A 243 20.72 -0.35 -25.69
N GLU A 244 20.97 0.54 -26.65
CA GLU A 244 22.21 1.32 -26.69
C GLU A 244 22.36 2.20 -25.44
N LEU A 245 21.27 2.85 -25.01
CA LEU A 245 21.23 3.58 -23.74
C LEU A 245 21.57 2.65 -22.56
N ARG A 246 20.91 1.49 -22.46
CA ARG A 246 21.11 0.52 -21.39
C ARG A 246 22.55 -0.01 -21.32
N ASP A 247 23.16 -0.30 -22.47
CA ASP A 247 24.54 -0.80 -22.57
C ASP A 247 25.56 0.30 -22.25
N LYS A 248 25.29 1.55 -22.62
CA LYS A 248 26.11 2.71 -22.25
C LYS A 248 26.09 2.94 -20.73
N GLU A 249 24.89 2.94 -20.14
CA GLU A 249 24.69 3.20 -18.71
C GLU A 249 25.20 2.04 -17.82
N GLN A 250 25.40 0.83 -18.38
CA GLN A 250 26.04 -0.30 -17.69
C GLN A 250 27.42 0.05 -17.12
N ASN A 251 28.13 1.00 -17.72
CA ASN A 251 29.48 1.38 -17.30
C ASN A 251 29.49 2.38 -16.14
N LEU A 252 28.33 2.89 -15.71
CA LEU A 252 28.25 3.82 -14.59
C LEU A 252 28.62 3.15 -13.26
N THR A 253 29.17 3.97 -12.38
CA THR A 253 29.47 3.61 -11.00
C THR A 253 28.21 3.64 -10.14
N GLU A 254 28.26 2.91 -9.02
CA GLU A 254 27.20 2.92 -8.00
C GLU A 254 26.83 4.35 -7.54
N LYS A 255 27.82 5.24 -7.47
CA LYS A 255 27.62 6.64 -7.06
C LYS A 255 26.87 7.45 -8.12
N GLU A 256 27.18 7.25 -9.40
CA GLU A 256 26.52 7.94 -10.51
C GLU A 256 25.07 7.47 -10.65
N CYS A 257 24.82 6.16 -10.63
CA CYS A 257 23.47 5.59 -10.64
C CYS A 257 22.64 6.09 -9.45
N LYS A 258 23.25 6.15 -8.25
CA LYS A 258 22.59 6.71 -7.07
C LYS A 258 22.13 8.14 -7.30
N ARG A 259 23.00 8.99 -7.83
CA ARG A 259 22.68 10.40 -8.07
C ARG A 259 21.55 10.54 -9.09
N LYS A 260 21.58 9.76 -10.17
CA LYS A 260 20.53 9.72 -11.20
C LYS A 260 19.18 9.31 -10.61
N LEU A 261 19.13 8.21 -9.84
CA LEU A 261 17.91 7.77 -9.15
C LEU A 261 17.32 8.83 -8.22
N ILE A 262 18.17 9.56 -7.49
CA ILE A 262 17.72 10.64 -6.59
C ILE A 262 17.12 11.79 -7.41
N ILE A 263 17.76 12.19 -8.51
CA ILE A 263 17.24 13.25 -9.39
C ILE A 263 15.91 12.81 -10.01
N ASP A 264 15.82 11.58 -10.50
CA ASP A 264 14.62 11.05 -11.14
C ASP A 264 13.42 11.02 -10.19
N ILE A 265 13.61 10.62 -8.93
CA ILE A 265 12.52 10.62 -7.93
C ILE A 265 12.16 12.03 -7.49
N LEU A 266 13.13 12.96 -7.39
CA LEU A 266 12.85 14.37 -7.09
C LEU A 266 11.96 15.00 -8.16
N HIS A 267 12.27 14.77 -9.44
CA HIS A 267 11.44 15.26 -10.54
C HIS A 267 10.02 14.72 -10.49
N GLN A 268 9.83 13.43 -10.16
CA GLN A 268 8.50 12.81 -10.02
C GLN A 268 7.67 13.43 -8.89
N VAL A 269 8.30 13.92 -7.83
CA VAL A 269 7.58 14.65 -6.78
C VAL A 269 7.55 16.17 -7.03
N GLY A 270 7.93 16.65 -8.22
CA GLY A 270 7.92 18.06 -8.59
C GLY A 270 8.97 18.91 -7.88
N LEU A 271 10.12 18.32 -7.53
CA LEU A 271 11.30 19.01 -7.00
C LEU A 271 12.44 18.96 -8.02
N ASP A 272 13.08 20.09 -8.27
CA ASP A 272 14.21 20.24 -9.19
C ASP A 272 15.56 19.83 -8.54
N GLU A 273 16.57 19.44 -9.34
CA GLU A 273 17.88 19.02 -8.82
C GLU A 273 18.65 20.09 -8.03
N THR A 274 18.31 21.38 -8.19
CA THR A 274 18.87 22.48 -7.40
C THR A 274 18.68 22.31 -5.89
N VAL A 275 17.71 21.49 -5.47
CA VAL A 275 17.41 21.22 -4.06
C VAL A 275 18.40 20.26 -3.38
N LEU A 276 19.24 19.54 -4.12
CA LEU A 276 20.08 18.46 -3.60
C LEU A 276 20.97 18.86 -2.42
N ASN A 277 21.52 20.08 -2.49
CA ASN A 277 22.43 20.61 -1.48
C ASN A 277 21.73 21.33 -0.32
N ARG A 278 20.43 21.54 -0.42
CA ARG A 278 19.62 22.20 0.62
C ARG A 278 19.33 21.25 1.77
N PHE A 279 19.00 21.81 2.93
CA PHE A 279 18.65 21.08 4.14
C PHE A 279 17.13 21.03 4.34
N PRO A 280 16.57 19.97 4.96
CA PRO A 280 15.14 19.82 5.18
C PRO A 280 14.44 21.04 5.81
N LEU A 281 15.11 21.73 6.74
CA LEU A 281 14.56 22.92 7.42
C LEU A 281 14.38 24.13 6.50
N GLU A 282 14.96 24.12 5.30
CA GLU A 282 14.83 25.20 4.30
C GLU A 282 13.58 25.06 3.41
N PHE A 283 12.76 24.03 3.63
CA PHE A 283 11.58 23.70 2.84
C PHE A 283 10.28 23.96 3.60
N SER A 284 9.21 24.23 2.87
CA SER A 284 7.84 24.21 3.41
C SER A 284 7.42 22.80 3.84
N GLY A 285 6.41 22.67 4.71
CA GLY A 285 5.91 21.36 5.15
C GLY A 285 5.50 20.43 4.00
N GLY A 286 4.86 20.96 2.96
CA GLY A 286 4.54 20.20 1.75
C GLY A 286 5.76 19.72 0.96
N GLN A 287 6.82 20.54 0.89
CA GLN A 287 8.07 20.13 0.25
C GLN A 287 8.84 19.12 1.11
N GLN A 288 8.85 19.26 2.43
CA GLN A 288 9.40 18.25 3.33
C GLN A 288 8.67 16.91 3.18
N GLN A 289 7.34 16.93 3.02
CA GLN A 289 6.56 15.73 2.72
C GLN A 289 7.02 15.08 1.42
N ARG A 290 7.21 15.86 0.34
CA ARG A 290 7.74 15.36 -0.95
C ARG A 290 9.12 14.74 -0.82
N VAL A 291 10.02 15.32 -0.02
CA VAL A 291 11.34 14.74 0.30
C VAL A 291 11.18 13.43 1.08
N GLY A 292 10.24 13.37 2.03
CA GLY A 292 9.90 12.14 2.75
C GLY A 292 9.39 11.03 1.85
N ILE A 293 8.52 11.37 0.89
CA ILE A 293 8.04 10.45 -0.16
C ILE A 293 9.22 9.94 -1.00
N CYS A 294 10.11 10.84 -1.47
CA CYS A 294 11.30 10.44 -2.22
C CYS A 294 12.15 9.42 -1.47
N ARG A 295 12.46 9.71 -0.20
CA ARG A 295 13.27 8.84 0.64
C ARG A 295 12.66 7.43 0.77
N ALA A 296 11.35 7.34 0.92
CA ALA A 296 10.66 6.05 1.04
C ALA A 296 10.58 5.30 -0.30
N VAL A 297 10.39 6.00 -1.41
CA VAL A 297 10.08 5.39 -2.71
C VAL A 297 11.32 5.15 -3.57
N VAL A 298 12.45 5.84 -3.33
CA VAL A 298 13.68 5.67 -4.13
C VAL A 298 14.23 4.23 -4.11
N LEU A 299 13.92 3.46 -3.05
CA LEU A 299 14.26 2.04 -2.93
C LEU A 299 13.31 1.11 -3.69
N GLN A 300 12.24 1.65 -4.28
CA GLN A 300 11.21 0.92 -5.02
C GLN A 300 10.63 -0.24 -4.23
N PRO A 301 10.06 0.05 -3.04
CA PRO A 301 9.49 -0.98 -2.19
C PRO A 301 8.30 -1.64 -2.86
N GLN A 302 8.05 -2.91 -2.57
CA GLN A 302 6.81 -3.55 -3.00
C GLN A 302 5.61 -3.09 -2.16
N ILE A 303 5.88 -2.67 -0.91
CA ILE A 303 4.85 -2.24 0.04
C ILE A 303 5.25 -0.90 0.65
N LEU A 304 4.34 0.06 0.57
CA LEU A 304 4.48 1.39 1.17
C LEU A 304 3.35 1.64 2.18
N ILE A 305 3.70 1.95 3.42
CA ILE A 305 2.75 2.39 4.44
C ILE A 305 2.80 3.91 4.47
N ALA A 306 1.71 4.59 4.14
CA ALA A 306 1.61 6.03 4.25
C ALA A 306 0.73 6.37 5.46
N ASP A 307 1.36 6.77 6.57
CA ASP A 307 0.68 7.06 7.83
C ASP A 307 0.30 8.53 7.90
N GLU A 308 -0.96 8.85 7.58
CA GLU A 308 -1.50 10.21 7.50
C GLU A 308 -0.60 11.17 6.69
N PRO A 309 -0.23 10.82 5.44
CA PRO A 309 0.79 11.55 4.67
C PRO A 309 0.35 12.96 4.22
N ILE A 310 -0.88 13.36 4.52
CA ILE A 310 -1.50 14.61 4.08
C ILE A 310 -2.13 15.42 5.22
N SER A 311 -2.15 14.92 6.46
CA SER A 311 -2.98 15.50 7.54
C SER A 311 -2.53 16.90 7.98
N ALA A 312 -1.24 17.21 7.86
CA ALA A 312 -0.67 18.50 8.25
C ALA A 312 -0.57 19.51 7.09
N LEU A 313 -1.18 19.23 5.93
CA LEU A 313 -1.02 20.02 4.71
C LEU A 313 -2.30 20.76 4.33
N ASP A 314 -2.14 21.91 3.67
CA ASP A 314 -3.24 22.66 3.06
C ASP A 314 -3.94 21.86 1.94
N VAL A 315 -5.25 22.06 1.76
CA VAL A 315 -6.09 21.28 0.82
C VAL A 315 -5.51 21.23 -0.61
N SER A 316 -4.96 22.32 -1.12
CA SER A 316 -4.33 22.34 -2.46
C SER A 316 -3.08 21.47 -2.54
N ILE A 317 -2.27 21.43 -1.48
CA ILE A 317 -1.08 20.58 -1.37
C ILE A 317 -1.48 19.12 -1.17
N GLN A 318 -2.54 18.83 -0.41
CA GLN A 318 -3.06 17.47 -0.25
C GLN A 318 -3.41 16.84 -1.62
N ALA A 319 -4.11 17.58 -2.48
CA ALA A 319 -4.45 17.13 -3.82
C ALA A 319 -3.21 16.83 -4.68
N GLN A 320 -2.18 17.69 -4.60
CA GLN A 320 -0.91 17.46 -5.30
C GLN A 320 -0.21 16.19 -4.79
N VAL A 321 -0.17 15.96 -3.48
CA VAL A 321 0.43 14.77 -2.88
C VAL A 321 -0.33 13.50 -3.29
N ILE A 322 -1.67 13.55 -3.35
CA ILE A 322 -2.48 12.43 -3.84
C ILE A 322 -2.11 12.07 -5.29
N ASN A 323 -1.94 13.06 -6.17
CA ASN A 323 -1.52 12.81 -7.54
C ASN A 323 -0.14 12.18 -7.62
N ILE A 324 0.82 12.64 -6.80
CA ILE A 324 2.15 12.02 -6.69
C ILE A 324 2.01 10.54 -6.33
N PHE A 325 1.23 10.18 -5.32
CA PHE A 325 1.07 8.77 -4.97
C PHE A 325 0.41 7.93 -6.09
N LYS A 326 -0.52 8.50 -6.87
CA LYS A 326 -1.10 7.82 -8.05
C LYS A 326 -0.04 7.56 -9.11
N GLU A 327 0.73 8.58 -9.46
CA GLU A 327 1.81 8.48 -10.44
C GLU A 327 2.86 7.45 -9.99
N LEU A 328 3.26 7.47 -8.71
CA LEU A 328 4.20 6.51 -8.15
C LEU A 328 3.63 5.08 -8.08
N LYS A 329 2.33 4.93 -7.78
CA LYS A 329 1.63 3.64 -7.82
C LYS A 329 1.71 3.03 -9.21
N GLU A 330 1.38 3.81 -10.25
CA GLU A 330 1.40 3.35 -11.64
C GLU A 330 2.83 3.06 -12.11
N LYS A 331 3.76 3.98 -11.83
CA LYS A 331 5.15 3.90 -12.29
C LYS A 331 5.95 2.76 -11.65
N TYR A 332 5.68 2.40 -10.40
CA TYR A 332 6.44 1.37 -9.68
C TYR A 332 5.61 0.15 -9.28
N ASN A 333 4.33 0.09 -9.71
CA ASN A 333 3.36 -0.91 -9.31
C ASN A 333 3.34 -1.13 -7.78
N LEU A 334 3.37 -0.01 -7.04
CA LEU A 334 3.43 -0.01 -5.58
C LEU A 334 2.12 -0.54 -5.00
N THR A 335 2.23 -1.30 -3.93
CA THR A 335 1.09 -1.61 -3.08
C THR A 335 1.12 -0.69 -1.87
N ILE A 336 0.04 0.04 -1.64
CA ILE A 336 0.04 1.14 -0.66
C ILE A 336 -1.03 0.88 0.41
N ILE A 337 -0.63 0.96 1.67
CA ILE A 337 -1.57 1.10 2.79
C ILE A 337 -1.65 2.58 3.11
N PHE A 338 -2.75 3.22 2.73
CA PHE A 338 -2.97 4.65 2.93
C PHE A 338 -3.80 4.86 4.20
N ILE A 339 -3.15 5.26 5.28
CA ILE A 339 -3.82 5.54 6.56
C ILE A 339 -4.27 6.99 6.56
N ALA A 340 -5.55 7.22 6.81
CA ALA A 340 -6.11 8.56 6.92
C ALA A 340 -7.29 8.61 7.90
N HIS A 341 -7.68 9.81 8.29
CA HIS A 341 -8.90 10.05 9.05
C HIS A 341 -10.04 10.61 8.18
N ASP A 342 -9.73 11.26 7.04
CA ASP A 342 -10.72 11.81 6.11
C ASP A 342 -11.01 10.84 4.94
N LEU A 343 -12.25 10.37 4.85
CA LEU A 343 -12.72 9.46 3.80
C LEU A 343 -12.73 10.09 2.39
N ARG A 344 -12.84 11.43 2.25
CA ARG A 344 -12.79 12.11 0.94
C ARG A 344 -11.45 11.91 0.26
N MET A 345 -10.37 12.14 1.00
CA MET A 345 -9.03 12.07 0.42
C MET A 345 -8.68 10.65 0.03
N VAL A 346 -9.18 9.68 0.81
CA VAL A 346 -9.05 8.25 0.55
C VAL A 346 -9.83 7.83 -0.69
N GLU A 347 -11.00 8.41 -0.95
CA GLU A 347 -11.78 8.18 -2.18
C GLU A 347 -10.95 8.36 -3.44
N TYR A 348 -10.17 9.44 -3.49
CA TYR A 348 -9.45 9.80 -4.69
C TYR A 348 -8.32 8.83 -5.02
N ILE A 349 -7.80 8.07 -4.06
CA ILE A 349 -6.58 7.28 -4.22
C ILE A 349 -6.75 5.78 -4.01
N SER A 350 -7.68 5.36 -3.16
CA SER A 350 -7.83 3.98 -2.73
C SER A 350 -8.68 3.15 -3.69
N ASP A 351 -8.28 1.90 -3.92
CA ASP A 351 -9.09 0.91 -4.63
C ASP A 351 -10.10 0.25 -3.68
N ARG A 352 -9.69 0.03 -2.43
CA ARG A 352 -10.48 -0.55 -1.34
C ARG A 352 -10.32 0.26 -0.06
N ILE A 353 -11.35 0.22 0.78
CA ILE A 353 -11.36 0.85 2.10
C ILE A 353 -11.60 -0.21 3.16
N ALA A 354 -10.86 -0.11 4.26
CA ALA A 354 -11.04 -0.83 5.50
C ALA A 354 -11.28 0.18 6.64
N VAL A 355 -12.46 0.13 7.26
CA VAL A 355 -12.87 1.02 8.34
C VAL A 355 -12.56 0.36 9.68
N ILE A 356 -11.82 1.07 10.55
CA ILE A 356 -11.42 0.62 11.88
C ILE A 356 -11.95 1.54 12.97
N ASN A 357 -12.43 0.94 14.06
CA ASN A 357 -12.83 1.64 15.28
C ASN A 357 -12.35 0.88 16.51
N LYS A 358 -11.78 1.60 17.49
CA LYS A 358 -11.28 1.03 18.76
C LYS A 358 -10.54 -0.31 18.59
N GLY A 359 -9.68 -0.38 17.57
CA GLY A 359 -8.85 -1.53 17.28
C GLY A 359 -9.53 -2.70 16.56
N THR A 360 -10.77 -2.55 16.10
CA THR A 360 -11.54 -3.60 15.41
C THR A 360 -11.96 -3.11 14.01
N LEU A 361 -11.77 -3.94 12.98
CA LEU A 361 -12.32 -3.66 11.65
C LEU A 361 -13.84 -3.84 11.66
N LEU A 362 -14.54 -2.89 11.05
CA LEU A 362 -16.00 -2.85 11.03
C LEU A 362 -16.58 -3.02 9.62
N GLU A 363 -15.88 -2.54 8.59
CA GLU A 363 -16.38 -2.57 7.21
C GLU A 363 -15.20 -2.60 6.24
N VAL A 364 -15.26 -3.47 5.23
CA VAL A 364 -14.22 -3.61 4.20
C VAL A 364 -14.88 -3.78 2.84
N GLY A 365 -14.47 -3.01 1.84
CA GLY A 365 -15.01 -3.16 0.50
C GLY A 365 -14.37 -2.25 -0.54
N PRO A 366 -14.82 -2.32 -1.81
CA PRO A 366 -14.42 -1.37 -2.84
C PRO A 366 -14.73 0.06 -2.41
N THR A 367 -13.81 1.00 -2.69
CA THR A 367 -13.92 2.42 -2.28
C THR A 367 -15.29 3.02 -2.59
N LYS A 368 -15.76 2.87 -3.84
CA LYS A 368 -17.08 3.38 -4.26
C LYS A 368 -18.23 2.79 -3.46
N SER A 369 -18.16 1.50 -3.13
CA SER A 369 -19.22 0.82 -2.37
C SER A 369 -19.28 1.34 -0.94
N VAL A 370 -18.13 1.44 -0.27
CA VAL A 370 -18.04 1.93 1.12
C VAL A 370 -18.45 3.39 1.24
N ILE A 371 -18.11 4.25 0.26
CA ILE A 371 -18.39 5.69 0.32
C ILE A 371 -19.84 6.03 -0.05
N TYR A 372 -20.39 5.39 -1.08
CA TYR A 372 -21.72 5.73 -1.59
C TYR A 372 -22.83 4.87 -0.99
N ASN A 373 -22.49 3.70 -0.44
CA ASN A 373 -23.41 2.77 0.20
C ASN A 373 -22.81 2.20 1.52
N PRO A 374 -22.47 3.06 2.49
CA PRO A 374 -21.92 2.64 3.79
C PRO A 374 -22.95 1.85 4.61
N HIS A 375 -22.60 0.65 5.04
CA HIS A 375 -23.51 -0.21 5.81
C HIS A 375 -23.35 -0.06 7.32
N HIS A 376 -22.11 0.08 7.81
CA HIS A 376 -21.89 0.19 9.25
C HIS A 376 -22.27 1.60 9.75
N PRO A 377 -23.02 1.74 10.86
CA PRO A 377 -23.39 3.05 11.42
C PRO A 377 -22.19 3.97 11.70
N TYR A 378 -21.07 3.40 12.17
CA TYR A 378 -19.80 4.14 12.32
C TYR A 378 -19.23 4.66 10.99
N THR A 379 -19.32 3.91 9.90
CA THR A 379 -18.88 4.40 8.58
C THR A 379 -19.74 5.58 8.14
N GLN A 380 -21.06 5.51 8.38
CA GLN A 380 -21.98 6.63 8.14
C GLN A 380 -21.62 7.86 8.99
N SER A 381 -21.30 7.69 10.27
CA SER A 381 -20.90 8.81 11.13
C SER A 381 -19.61 9.49 10.65
N LEU A 382 -18.62 8.71 10.18
CA LEU A 382 -17.39 9.26 9.61
C LEU A 382 -17.67 10.10 8.37
N LEU A 383 -18.53 9.62 7.46
CA LEU A 383 -18.91 10.34 6.25
C LEU A 383 -19.75 11.59 6.56
N ASP A 384 -20.63 11.51 7.55
CA ASP A 384 -21.51 12.62 7.94
C ASP A 384 -20.75 13.77 8.62
N ALA A 385 -19.64 13.45 9.29
CA ALA A 385 -18.74 14.41 9.93
C ALA A 385 -17.93 15.24 8.92
N VAL A 386 -17.90 14.83 7.65
CA VAL A 386 -17.19 15.55 6.59
C VAL A 386 -18.00 16.80 6.19
N PRO A 387 -17.39 18.01 6.20
CA PRO A 387 -18.08 19.22 5.79
C PRO A 387 -18.44 19.19 4.30
N SER A 388 -19.71 19.48 3.97
CA SER A 388 -20.19 19.67 2.59
C SER A 388 -20.54 21.14 2.34
N ILE A 389 -20.17 21.67 1.17
CA ILE A 389 -20.43 23.06 0.76
C ILE A 389 -21.95 23.37 0.76
N GLU A 390 -22.78 22.36 0.50
CA GLU A 390 -24.25 22.46 0.45
C GLU A 390 -24.96 22.14 1.78
N ALA A 391 -24.27 22.11 2.93
CA ALA A 391 -24.92 21.75 4.19
C ALA A 391 -26.07 22.74 4.52
N GLU A 392 -27.30 22.23 4.59
CA GLU A 392 -28.46 23.00 5.03
C GLU A 392 -28.18 23.63 6.42
N LYS A 393 -28.53 24.91 6.56
CA LYS A 393 -28.35 25.69 7.79
C LYS A 393 -28.98 24.94 8.98
N GLY A 394 -28.13 24.37 9.85
CA GLY A 394 -28.54 23.73 11.11
C GLY A 394 -27.89 22.38 11.41
N SER A 395 -27.33 21.67 10.43
CA SER A 395 -26.77 20.32 10.64
C SER A 395 -25.24 20.28 10.66
N LEU A 396 -24.61 21.03 11.57
CA LEU A 396 -23.17 20.88 11.86
C LEU A 396 -22.87 19.64 12.71
N VAL A 397 -23.90 19.01 13.29
CA VAL A 397 -23.78 17.78 14.08
C VAL A 397 -24.13 16.62 13.17
N GLY A 398 -23.12 16.00 12.55
CA GLY A 398 -23.28 14.69 11.91
C GLY A 398 -23.79 13.66 12.92
N LYS A 399 -24.34 12.53 12.44
CA LYS A 399 -24.77 11.45 13.34
C LYS A 399 -23.58 10.98 14.17
N LEU A 400 -23.69 11.06 15.51
CA LEU A 400 -22.70 10.49 16.43
C LEU A 400 -22.92 8.98 16.50
N TYR A 401 -21.84 8.22 16.31
CA TYR A 401 -21.87 6.77 16.50
C TYR A 401 -21.75 6.43 17.98
N ASP A 402 -22.75 5.73 18.50
CA ASP A 402 -22.72 5.13 19.84
C ASP A 402 -22.55 3.61 19.71
N PRO A 403 -21.45 3.02 20.23
CA PRO A 403 -21.29 1.57 20.28
C PRO A 403 -22.40 0.84 21.04
N SER A 404 -23.18 1.51 21.89
CA SER A 404 -24.27 0.89 22.68
C SER A 404 -25.45 0.41 21.83
N ILE A 405 -25.53 0.81 20.56
CA ILE A 405 -26.55 0.33 19.62
C ILE A 405 -26.43 -1.17 19.34
N HIS A 406 -25.27 -1.75 19.61
CA HIS A 406 -24.99 -3.16 19.39
C HIS A 406 -25.31 -3.97 20.65
N ASP A 407 -26.22 -4.93 20.54
CA ASP A 407 -26.60 -5.84 21.63
C ASP A 407 -25.85 -7.18 21.53
N TYR A 408 -24.52 -7.10 21.54
CA TYR A 408 -23.65 -8.27 21.43
C TYR A 408 -23.61 -9.07 22.75
N THR A 409 -24.14 -10.28 22.72
CA THR A 409 -24.10 -11.23 23.85
C THR A 409 -23.21 -12.43 23.53
N GLU A 410 -23.01 -13.36 24.48
CA GLU A 410 -22.28 -14.60 24.19
C GLU A 410 -22.90 -15.41 23.04
N GLU A 411 -24.21 -15.31 22.84
CA GLU A 411 -24.95 -16.00 21.79
C GLU A 411 -25.06 -15.16 20.50
N THR A 412 -25.10 -13.82 20.62
CA THR A 412 -25.17 -12.86 19.51
C THR A 412 -23.83 -12.16 19.29
N GLN A 413 -22.84 -12.91 18.78
CA GLN A 413 -21.56 -12.32 18.35
C GLN A 413 -21.62 -11.84 16.89
N PRO A 414 -20.96 -10.73 16.55
CA PRO A 414 -20.92 -10.27 15.17
C PRO A 414 -20.04 -11.18 14.30
N LYS A 415 -20.42 -11.29 13.04
CA LYS A 415 -19.68 -12.02 12.00
C LYS A 415 -19.51 -11.17 10.75
N TRP A 416 -18.60 -11.57 9.87
CA TRP A 416 -18.45 -10.90 8.59
C TRP A 416 -19.60 -11.30 7.68
N GLN A 417 -20.35 -10.31 7.20
CA GLN A 417 -21.50 -10.51 6.33
C GLN A 417 -21.29 -9.78 5.02
N LYS A 418 -21.47 -10.49 3.90
CA LYS A 418 -21.40 -9.92 2.56
C LYS A 418 -22.66 -9.09 2.30
N VAL A 419 -22.50 -7.79 2.06
CA VAL A 419 -23.61 -6.86 1.81
C VAL A 419 -23.71 -6.44 0.34
N ALA A 420 -22.60 -6.47 -0.39
CA ALA A 420 -22.56 -6.25 -1.83
C ALA A 420 -21.36 -6.99 -2.45
N ASP A 421 -21.11 -6.78 -3.75
CA ASP A 421 -19.93 -7.37 -4.40
C ASP A 421 -18.64 -6.90 -3.73
N LYS A 422 -17.85 -7.86 -3.24
CA LYS A 422 -16.59 -7.65 -2.51
C LYS A 422 -16.70 -6.74 -1.27
N HIS A 423 -17.91 -6.47 -0.77
CA HIS A 423 -18.18 -5.54 0.34
C HIS A 423 -18.77 -6.30 1.53
N TYR A 424 -18.08 -6.20 2.66
CA TYR A 424 -18.37 -6.91 3.88
C TYR A 424 -18.49 -5.95 5.06
N VAL A 425 -19.43 -6.23 5.95
CA VAL A 425 -19.64 -5.51 7.20
C VAL A 425 -19.60 -6.48 8.37
N LEU A 426 -19.07 -6.02 9.50
CA LEU A 426 -19.12 -6.74 10.76
C LEU A 426 -20.45 -6.43 11.44
N ALA A 427 -21.33 -7.44 11.53
CA ALA A 427 -22.66 -7.31 12.12
C ALA A 427 -23.16 -8.66 12.64
N SER A 428 -24.05 -8.65 13.61
CA SER A 428 -24.83 -9.83 14.01
C SER A 428 -25.94 -10.15 12.98
N ASP A 429 -26.51 -11.35 13.06
CA ASP A 429 -27.65 -11.76 12.22
C ASP A 429 -28.90 -10.87 12.41
N VAL A 430 -29.02 -10.22 13.56
CA VAL A 430 -30.15 -9.34 13.89
C VAL A 430 -29.98 -7.95 13.26
N GLU A 431 -28.76 -7.43 13.21
CA GLU A 431 -28.47 -6.06 12.75
C GLU A 431 -28.42 -5.92 11.25
N ILE A 432 -28.02 -6.98 10.53
CA ILE A 432 -27.70 -6.89 9.10
C ILE A 432 -28.86 -6.36 8.26
N GLY A 433 -30.10 -6.75 8.58
CA GLY A 433 -31.29 -6.27 7.89
C GLY A 433 -31.45 -4.75 8.02
N SER A 434 -31.28 -4.23 9.23
CA SER A 434 -31.33 -2.79 9.50
C SER A 434 -30.17 -2.05 8.82
N PHE A 435 -28.95 -2.61 8.82
CA PHE A 435 -27.80 -1.98 8.17
C PHE A 435 -28.01 -1.83 6.66
N VAL A 436 -28.51 -2.88 6.00
CA VAL A 436 -28.81 -2.88 4.56
C VAL A 436 -29.96 -1.91 4.24
N GLU A 437 -31.01 -1.85 5.06
CA GLU A 437 -32.11 -0.90 4.88
C GLU A 437 -31.66 0.55 5.07
N ASN A 438 -30.88 0.82 6.12
CA ASN A 438 -30.32 2.15 6.39
C ASN A 438 -29.38 2.60 5.27
N ALA A 439 -28.55 1.69 4.73
CA ALA A 439 -27.64 1.98 3.62
C ALA A 439 -28.40 2.39 2.34
N LYS A 440 -29.51 1.72 2.02
CA LYS A 440 -30.39 2.10 0.89
C LYS A 440 -30.96 3.50 1.02
N ASN A 441 -31.30 3.90 2.24
CA ASN A 441 -31.83 5.21 2.57
C ASN A 441 -30.73 6.27 2.80
N TYR A 442 -29.45 5.88 2.74
CA TYR A 442 -28.33 6.78 2.96
C TYR A 442 -28.07 7.65 1.72
N ASN A 443 -28.36 8.94 1.86
CA ASN A 443 -27.97 9.96 0.90
C ASN A 443 -26.54 10.42 1.20
N SER A 444 -25.56 9.69 0.67
CA SER A 444 -24.16 10.08 0.78
C SER A 444 -23.97 11.50 0.26
N LYS A 445 -23.44 12.39 1.12
CA LYS A 445 -23.08 13.77 0.76
C LYS A 445 -21.98 13.84 -0.31
N MET A 446 -21.40 12.69 -0.66
CA MET A 446 -20.36 12.52 -1.67
C MET A 446 -20.92 12.19 -3.07
N LYS A 447 -22.24 11.93 -3.21
CA LYS A 447 -22.89 11.48 -4.47
C LYS A 447 -22.98 12.53 -5.60
N LYS A 448 -22.21 13.62 -5.58
CA LYS A 448 -22.26 14.66 -6.62
C LYS A 448 -20.89 15.00 -7.18
#